data_AF-A0A7I9XJS5-F1
#
_entry.id   AF-A0A7I9XJS5-F1
#
_cell.length_a   1.000
_cell.length_b   1.000
_cell.length_c   1.000
_cell.angle_alpha   90.00
_cell.angle_beta   90.00
_cell.angle_gamma   90.00
#
_symmetry.space_group_name_H-M   'P 1'
#
loop_
_entity.id
_entity.type
_entity.pdbx_description
1 polymer ?
#
loop_
_entity_poly.entity_id
_entity_poly.type
_entity_poly.pdbx_seq_one_letter_code
_entity_poly.pdbx_strand_id
1 'polypeptide(L)'
;MLAAENFATAREPTSKTVRRREIAAVMRCVSEELGNTPAVARGSYVDPRVVEAYAQGMTIRAALNRVKPRGKESARRVAAENATARLIRRIDRARR
;
A
#
# COMPACT_ATOMS: atom_id res chain seq x y z
N MET A 1 3.44 -5.22 -4.53
CA MET A 1 3.31 -3.76 -4.74
C MET A 1 1.87 -3.28 -4.85
N LEU A 2 1.00 -4.07 -5.48
CA LEU A 2 -0.42 -3.75 -5.65
C LEU A 2 -1.11 -3.22 -4.37
N ALA A 3 -0.85 -3.82 -3.20
CA ALA A 3 -1.41 -3.34 -1.95
C ALA A 3 -0.96 -1.93 -1.58
N ALA A 4 0.31 -1.58 -1.76
CA ALA A 4 0.84 -0.26 -1.44
C ALA A 4 0.27 0.82 -2.38
N GLU A 5 0.06 0.49 -3.65
CA GLU A 5 -0.59 1.37 -4.61
C GLU A 5 -2.07 1.60 -4.29
N ASN A 6 -2.79 0.53 -3.92
CA ASN A 6 -4.18 0.66 -3.45
C ASN A 6 -4.28 1.49 -2.17
N PHE A 7 -3.36 1.34 -1.21
CA PHE A 7 -3.30 2.23 -0.05
C PHE A 7 -2.94 3.68 -0.42
N ALA A 8 -2.23 3.90 -1.53
CA ALA A 8 -1.92 5.23 -2.02
C ALA A 8 -3.10 5.94 -2.68
N THR A 9 -4.21 5.25 -2.94
CA THR A 9 -5.49 5.87 -3.37
C THR A 9 -6.55 5.83 -2.28
N ALA A 10 -6.43 4.94 -1.29
CA ALA A 10 -7.30 4.82 -0.13
C ALA A 10 -7.49 6.13 0.64
N ARG A 11 -8.59 6.25 1.39
CA ARG A 11 -8.81 7.44 2.24
C ARG A 11 -7.76 7.51 3.36
N GLU A 12 -7.47 8.72 3.83
CA GLU A 12 -6.61 8.87 5.01
C GLU A 12 -7.23 8.18 6.24
N PRO A 13 -6.43 7.49 7.07
CA PRO A 13 -6.90 6.73 8.22
C PRO A 13 -7.27 7.66 9.40
N THR A 14 -8.23 8.57 9.21
CA THR A 14 -8.62 9.58 10.21
C THR A 14 -9.32 9.00 11.44
N SER A 15 -9.81 7.76 11.37
CA SER A 15 -10.44 7.06 12.49
C SER A 15 -10.21 5.55 12.42
N LYS A 16 -10.41 4.85 13.55
CA LYS A 16 -10.34 3.38 13.62
C LYS A 16 -11.31 2.72 12.61
N THR A 17 -12.49 3.29 12.43
CA THR A 17 -13.50 2.78 11.49
C THR A 17 -13.07 2.96 10.03
N VAL A 18 -12.60 4.15 9.66
CA VAL A 18 -12.08 4.42 8.31
C VAL A 18 -10.91 3.50 8.02
N ARG A 19 -9.93 3.42 8.93
CA ARG A 19 -8.77 2.55 8.79
C ARG A 19 -9.18 1.09 8.54
N ARG A 20 -10.10 0.54 9.33
CA ARG A 20 -10.57 -0.85 9.15
C ARG A 20 -11.26 -1.05 7.80
N ARG A 21 -12.10 -0.11 7.39
CA ARG A 21 -12.82 -0.15 6.10
C ARG A 21 -11.86 -0.15 4.93
N GLU A 22 -10.88 0.75 4.92
CA GLU A 22 -9.92 0.89 3.83
C GLU A 22 -8.98 -0.32 3.77
N ILE A 23 -8.48 -0.82 4.90
CA ILE A 23 -7.69 -2.06 4.93
C ILE A 23 -8.52 -3.23 4.35
N ALA A 24 -9.78 -3.38 4.75
CA ALA A 24 -10.63 -4.44 4.22
C ALA A 24 -10.89 -4.28 2.71
N ALA A 25 -11.08 -3.05 2.23
CA ALA A 25 -11.24 -2.77 0.80
C ALA A 25 -9.99 -3.14 0.00
N VAL A 26 -8.81 -2.73 0.46
CA VAL A 26 -7.53 -3.08 -0.20
C VAL A 26 -7.32 -4.59 -0.24
N MET A 27 -7.60 -5.30 0.86
CA MET A 27 -7.46 -6.76 0.89
C MET A 27 -8.42 -7.45 -0.07
N ARG A 28 -9.65 -6.94 -0.23
CA ARG A 28 -10.60 -7.45 -1.23
C ARG A 28 -10.07 -7.26 -2.65
N CYS A 29 -9.66 -6.05 -3.03
CA CYS A 29 -9.13 -5.78 -4.36
C CYS A 29 -7.91 -6.64 -4.69
N VAL A 30 -6.95 -6.76 -3.76
CA VAL A 30 -5.77 -7.62 -3.95
C VAL A 30 -6.17 -9.08 -4.09
N SER A 31 -7.16 -9.54 -3.31
CA SER A 31 -7.62 -10.93 -3.38
C SER A 31 -8.36 -11.23 -4.69
N GLU A 32 -9.15 -10.30 -5.20
CA GLU A 32 -9.86 -10.41 -6.48
C GLU A 32 -8.87 -10.51 -7.64
N GLU A 33 -7.83 -9.67 -7.64
CA GLU A 33 -6.81 -9.68 -8.69
C GLU A 33 -5.96 -10.97 -8.68
N LEU A 34 -5.72 -11.53 -7.50
CA LEU A 34 -4.93 -12.74 -7.33
C LEU A 34 -5.77 -14.03 -7.34
N GLY A 35 -7.09 -13.95 -7.48
CA GLY A 35 -7.99 -15.11 -7.42
C GLY A 35 -8.00 -15.85 -6.07
N ASN A 36 -7.74 -15.13 -4.98
CA ASN A 36 -7.62 -15.68 -3.62
C ASN A 36 -8.66 -15.07 -2.66
N THR A 37 -8.69 -15.52 -1.40
CA THR A 37 -9.53 -14.87 -0.37
C THR A 37 -8.81 -13.68 0.26
N PRO A 38 -9.53 -12.69 0.83
CA PRO A 38 -8.91 -11.56 1.55
C PRO A 38 -8.00 -12.00 2.70
N ALA A 39 -8.32 -13.12 3.35
CA ALA A 39 -7.50 -13.69 4.41
C ALA A 39 -6.15 -14.20 3.86
N VAL A 40 -6.17 -14.93 2.73
CA VAL A 40 -4.96 -15.43 2.06
C VAL A 40 -4.13 -14.27 1.51
N ALA A 41 -4.76 -13.27 0.88
CA ALA A 41 -4.09 -12.06 0.40
C ALA A 41 -3.33 -11.36 1.54
N ARG A 42 -4.00 -11.18 2.69
CA ARG A 42 -3.39 -10.56 3.87
C ARG A 42 -2.23 -11.35 4.45
N GLY A 43 -2.30 -12.68 4.44
CA GLY A 43 -1.29 -13.55 5.05
C GLY A 43 -0.07 -13.81 4.14
N SER A 44 -0.28 -13.86 2.83
CA SER A 44 0.74 -14.40 1.89
C SER A 44 1.26 -13.37 0.89
N TYR A 45 0.49 -12.32 0.58
CA TYR A 45 0.79 -11.40 -0.52
C TYR A 45 1.00 -9.95 -0.08
N VAL A 46 0.54 -9.58 1.11
CA VAL A 46 0.70 -8.23 1.65
C VAL A 46 1.66 -8.24 2.83
N ASP A 47 2.76 -7.49 2.70
CA ASP A 47 3.66 -7.28 3.82
C ASP A 47 2.94 -6.52 4.95
N PRO A 48 2.93 -7.03 6.19
CA PRO A 48 2.22 -6.40 7.30
C PRO A 48 2.71 -4.98 7.60
N ARG A 49 3.96 -4.64 7.25
CA ARG A 49 4.54 -3.31 7.44
C ARG A 49 3.91 -2.28 6.52
N VAL A 50 3.37 -2.68 5.36
CA VAL A 50 2.60 -1.77 4.49
C VAL A 50 1.25 -1.42 5.13
N VAL A 51 0.61 -2.40 5.78
CA VAL A 51 -0.65 -2.18 6.52
C VAL A 51 -0.41 -1.33 7.78
N GLU A 52 0.72 -1.53 8.45
CA GLU A 52 1.16 -0.71 9.58
C GLU A 52 1.50 0.72 9.15
N ALA A 53 2.23 0.90 8.06
CA ALA A 53 2.49 2.21 7.50
C ALA A 53 1.20 2.96 7.20
N TYR A 54 0.25 2.31 6.52
CA TYR A 54 -1.06 2.91 6.27
C TYR A 54 -1.79 3.25 7.58
N ALA A 55 -1.69 2.40 8.62
CA ALA A 55 -2.27 2.69 9.93
C ALA A 55 -1.74 3.98 10.57
N GLN A 56 -0.47 4.31 10.30
CA GLN A 56 0.22 5.50 10.78
C GLN A 56 0.05 6.71 9.84
N GLY A 57 -0.82 6.61 8.82
CA GLY A 57 -1.02 7.67 7.83
C GLY A 57 0.07 7.77 6.77
N MET A 58 0.99 6.80 6.71
CA MET A 58 2.07 6.77 5.72
C MET A 58 1.68 5.94 4.50
N THR A 59 1.87 6.50 3.30
CA THR A 59 1.60 5.82 2.02
C THR A 59 2.63 6.19 0.95
N ILE A 60 2.62 5.50 -0.18
CA ILE A 60 3.47 5.82 -1.33
C ILE A 60 2.87 6.92 -2.24
N ARG A 61 1.73 7.52 -1.87
CA ARG A 61 1.01 8.52 -2.69
C ARG A 61 1.90 9.67 -3.14
N ALA A 62 2.71 10.21 -2.23
CA ALA A 62 3.64 11.30 -2.54
C ALA A 62 4.69 10.91 -3.59
N ALA A 63 5.13 9.64 -3.60
CA ALA A 63 6.07 9.15 -4.60
C ALA A 63 5.39 8.93 -5.97
N LEU A 64 4.15 8.42 -5.97
CA LEU A 64 3.37 8.25 -7.20
C LEU A 64 3.04 9.60 -7.86
N ASN A 65 2.69 10.63 -7.08
CA ASN A 65 2.39 11.97 -7.61
C ASN A 65 3.60 12.66 -8.25
N ARG A 66 4.83 12.25 -7.92
CA ARG A 66 6.06 12.77 -8.55
C ARG A 66 6.30 12.20 -9.94
N VAL A 67 5.68 11.08 -10.28
CA VAL A 67 5.74 10.51 -11.62
C VAL A 67 4.76 11.27 -12.51
N LYS A 68 5.26 11.85 -13.61
CA LYS A 68 4.41 12.59 -14.55
C LYS A 68 3.31 11.66 -15.08
N PRO A 69 2.03 12.12 -15.18
CA PRO A 69 0.92 11.30 -15.68
C PRO A 69 1.12 10.77 -17.10
N ARG A 70 1.93 11.48 -17.92
CA ARG A 70 2.31 11.10 -19.29
C ARG A 70 3.65 10.32 -19.37
N GLY A 71 4.21 9.90 -18.25
CA GLY A 71 5.44 9.09 -18.20
C GLY A 71 5.18 7.64 -18.61
N LYS A 72 6.25 6.90 -18.95
CA LYS A 72 6.17 5.46 -19.26
C LYS A 72 5.63 4.69 -18.05
N GLU A 73 4.74 3.71 -18.28
CA GLU A 73 4.18 2.84 -17.23
C GLU A 73 5.29 2.17 -16.38
N SER A 74 6.40 1.80 -17.03
CA SER A 74 7.60 1.27 -16.36
C SER A 74 8.18 2.22 -15.31
N ALA A 75 8.20 3.53 -15.57
CA ALA A 75 8.69 4.51 -14.61
C ALA A 75 7.78 4.60 -13.37
N ARG A 76 6.46 4.46 -13.57
CA ARG A 76 5.50 4.42 -12.46
C ARG A 76 5.68 3.18 -11.61
N ARG A 77 5.83 2.01 -12.24
CA ARG A 77 6.14 0.74 -11.55
C ARG A 77 7.41 0.89 -10.72
N VAL A 78 8.54 1.26 -11.34
CA VAL A 78 9.83 1.50 -10.66
C VAL A 78 9.71 2.47 -9.48
N ALA A 79 8.93 3.54 -9.61
CA ALA A 79 8.69 4.47 -8.51
C ALA A 79 7.89 3.85 -7.36
N ALA A 80 6.83 3.09 -7.67
CA ALA A 80 6.05 2.35 -6.69
C ALA A 80 6.90 1.32 -5.92
N GLU A 81 7.76 0.58 -6.63
CA GLU A 81 8.66 -0.42 -6.03
C GLU A 81 9.60 0.23 -5.01
N ASN A 82 10.31 1.26 -5.47
CA ASN A 82 11.28 1.99 -4.67
C ASN A 82 10.63 2.68 -3.47
N ALA A 83 9.45 3.28 -3.67
CA ALA A 83 8.71 3.92 -2.59
C ALA A 83 8.25 2.90 -1.55
N THR A 84 7.77 1.73 -1.98
CA THR A 84 7.36 0.64 -1.09
C THR A 84 8.55 0.13 -0.28
N ALA A 85 9.70 -0.11 -0.91
CA ALA A 85 10.92 -0.54 -0.23
C ALA A 85 11.41 0.49 0.81
N ARG A 86 11.32 1.80 0.49
CA ARG A 86 11.64 2.88 1.44
C ARG A 86 10.64 2.91 2.60
N LEU A 87 9.35 2.73 2.34
CA LEU A 87 8.30 2.70 3.35
C LEU A 87 8.53 1.57 4.35
N ILE A 88 8.79 0.36 3.85
CA ILE A 88 9.08 -0.82 4.69
C ILE A 88 10.32 -0.57 5.55
N ARG A 89 11.42 -0.09 4.98
CA ARG A 89 12.64 0.25 5.74
C ARG A 89 12.40 1.31 6.81
N ARG A 90 11.48 2.26 6.56
CA ARG A 90 11.13 3.29 7.54
C ARG A 90 10.38 2.70 8.74
N ILE A 91 9.43 1.80 8.49
CA ILE A 91 8.72 1.08 9.56
C ILE A 91 9.68 0.19 10.35
N ASP A 92 10.55 -0.56 9.68
CA ASP A 92 11.56 -1.40 10.36
C ASP A 92 12.46 -0.58 11.30
N ARG A 93 12.87 0.62 10.88
CA ARG A 93 13.67 1.53 11.72
C ARG A 93 12.88 2.07 12.89
N ALA A 94 11.59 2.35 12.74
CA ALA A 94 10.74 2.84 13.82
C ALA A 94 10.40 1.76 14.87
N ARG A 95 10.62 0.48 14.55
CA ARG A 95 10.42 -0.65 15.46
C ARG A 95 11.67 -1.03 16.27
N ARG A 96 12.83 -0.47 15.94
CA ARG A 96 14.10 -0.66 16.68
C ARG A 96 14.23 0.42 17.74
#